data_AF-A0A136Q7J5-F1
#
_entry.id   AF-A0A136Q7J5-F1
#
_cell.length_a   1.000
_cell.length_b   1.000
_cell.length_c   1.000
_cell.angle_alpha   90.00
_cell.angle_beta   90.00
_cell.angle_gamma   90.00
#
_symmetry.space_group_name_H-M   'P 1'
#
loop_
_entity.id
_entity.type
_entity.pdbx_description
1 polymer ?
#
loop_
_entity_poly.entity_id
_entity_poly.type
_entity_poly.pdbx_seq_one_letter_code
_entity_poly.pdbx_strand_id
1 'polypeptide(L)'
;MKKWMTVVCLLIVAAFVFAACAPAAETASQAPESSTEPGEASVESSTEASAGTETTGSGKHAIVFKNTGNPYGEKEMEGFENAVKEAGQEAILRAPDQPTAEGQIQIIEELIAQGVDSITVVANDPDALQPALTKAMQAGIKVIAVDSGVNAQSRELFVNQAGSELIGQALMDAAYDMCGGSGEFAILSATSQATNQNAWIEALQKIMEGDEKYKDMELVKVAYGDDLRDKSVSETEALLQSYPDLKCIVAPTTVGIAAAGKVLTDKGLAGKVALTGLGLPSEMAEYIDNGVCEYMFLWNPLDLGYLAGYTAMALTDGAITGATGDKFEAGTLGEYTVVDASDGGTEIILGPPFKFDAANIAEWKDVY
;
A
#
# COMPACT_ATOMS: atom_id res chain seq x y z
N MET A 1 18.34 14.27 -49.74
CA MET A 1 19.08 15.49 -50.17
C MET A 1 18.99 16.52 -49.05
N LYS A 2 20.10 17.25 -48.75
CA LYS A 2 20.22 18.43 -47.84
C LYS A 2 19.73 18.21 -46.38
N LYS A 3 20.53 18.19 -45.31
CA LYS A 3 21.69 18.99 -44.80
C LYS A 3 21.38 20.44 -44.36
N TRP A 4 21.31 20.65 -43.04
CA TRP A 4 22.03 21.62 -42.18
C TRP A 4 21.52 21.42 -40.73
N MET A 5 22.28 21.30 -39.63
CA MET A 5 23.67 21.62 -39.26
C MET A 5 23.96 23.12 -39.05
N THR A 6 24.16 23.53 -37.79
CA THR A 6 25.26 24.44 -37.34
C THR A 6 25.43 24.32 -35.81
N VAL A 7 26.68 24.35 -35.36
CA VAL A 7 27.15 24.28 -33.96
C VAL A 7 27.73 25.64 -33.58
N VAL A 8 27.60 26.05 -32.31
CA VAL A 8 28.53 27.04 -31.71
C VAL A 8 28.93 26.58 -30.32
N CYS A 9 30.25 26.53 -30.07
CA CYS A 9 30.84 26.23 -28.78
C CYS A 9 31.18 27.52 -28.02
N LEU A 10 31.30 27.47 -26.69
CA LEU A 10 32.21 28.36 -25.97
C LEU A 10 32.70 27.74 -24.65
N LEU A 11 34.00 27.50 -24.60
CA LEU A 11 34.76 27.13 -23.41
C LEU A 11 35.12 28.39 -22.62
N ILE A 12 34.97 28.38 -21.30
CA ILE A 12 35.77 29.23 -20.41
C ILE A 12 36.32 28.37 -19.26
N VAL A 13 37.64 28.31 -19.17
CA VAL A 13 38.40 27.77 -18.04
C VAL A 13 38.87 28.95 -17.20
N ALA A 14 38.67 28.89 -15.88
CA ALA A 14 39.33 29.78 -14.94
C ALA A 14 39.69 29.00 -13.67
N ALA A 15 40.94 28.55 -13.57
CA ALA A 15 41.49 28.00 -12.35
C ALA A 15 41.98 29.13 -11.45
N PHE A 16 41.69 29.06 -10.15
CA PHE A 16 42.38 29.82 -9.12
C PHE A 16 42.95 28.87 -8.07
N VAL A 17 44.27 28.73 -8.10
CA VAL A 17 45.07 28.16 -7.01
C VAL A 17 45.81 29.32 -6.37
N PHE A 18 45.67 29.48 -5.05
CA PHE A 18 46.67 30.15 -4.24
C PHE A 18 46.91 29.35 -2.96
N ALA A 19 48.17 28.98 -2.76
CA ALA A 19 48.63 28.29 -1.56
C ALA A 19 49.14 29.32 -0.54
N ALA A 20 49.01 28.99 0.75
CA ALA A 20 49.81 29.59 1.81
C ALA A 20 50.03 28.58 2.96
N CYS A 21 51.26 28.50 3.43
CA CYS A 21 51.81 27.45 4.28
C CYS A 21 51.27 27.38 5.73
N ALA A 22 51.39 26.18 6.30
CA ALA A 22 51.54 25.89 7.73
C ALA A 22 52.98 26.30 8.22
N PRO A 23 53.56 25.86 9.37
CA PRO A 23 53.02 25.03 10.47
C PRO A 23 53.43 25.52 11.90
N ALA A 24 53.19 24.65 12.89
CA ALA A 24 53.93 24.41 14.16
C ALA A 24 53.09 24.55 15.44
N ALA A 25 53.37 23.85 16.55
CA ALA A 25 54.00 22.54 16.80
C ALA A 25 53.92 22.25 18.32
N GLU A 26 53.63 21.01 18.72
CA GLU A 26 53.89 20.44 20.07
C GLU A 26 53.21 21.17 21.28
N THR A 27 53.07 20.61 22.49
CA THR A 27 53.76 19.47 23.13
C THR A 27 52.77 18.67 24.00
N ALA A 28 53.06 17.38 24.19
CA ALA A 28 52.37 16.53 25.18
C ALA A 28 52.88 16.79 26.62
N SER A 29 52.08 16.47 27.65
CA SER A 29 52.61 15.78 28.85
C SER A 29 51.53 15.20 29.78
N GLN A 30 51.71 13.92 30.13
CA GLN A 30 51.50 13.28 31.44
C GLN A 30 50.12 13.24 32.14
N ALA A 31 49.67 12.00 32.35
CA ALA A 31 48.92 11.59 33.54
C ALA A 31 49.84 11.43 34.77
N PRO A 32 49.27 11.24 35.97
CA PRO A 32 49.80 10.20 36.87
C PRO A 32 48.71 9.25 37.42
N GLU A 33 49.15 8.13 37.99
CA GLU A 33 48.32 7.01 38.45
C GLU A 33 47.99 7.05 39.96
N SER A 34 46.95 6.28 40.32
CA SER A 34 46.84 5.39 41.51
C SER A 34 46.89 5.92 42.96
N SER A 35 45.82 5.60 43.72
CA SER A 35 45.94 4.99 45.07
C SER A 35 44.64 4.31 45.54
N THR A 36 44.77 3.17 46.24
CA THR A 36 43.72 2.31 46.83
C THR A 36 43.38 2.70 48.29
N GLU A 37 42.39 2.19 49.05
CA GLU A 37 41.32 1.14 48.99
C GLU A 37 40.28 1.46 50.14
N PRO A 38 39.54 0.54 50.80
CA PRO A 38 38.41 -0.33 50.38
C PRO A 38 37.13 -0.19 51.25
N GLY A 39 36.08 -0.98 50.97
CA GLY A 39 34.93 -1.29 51.88
C GLY A 39 33.59 -0.63 51.50
N GLU A 40 32.41 -1.18 51.79
CA GLU A 40 32.01 -2.49 52.37
C GLU A 40 30.59 -2.86 51.84
N ALA A 41 29.98 -3.98 52.28
CA ALA A 41 28.99 -4.74 51.50
C ALA A 41 27.48 -4.43 51.70
N SER A 42 26.71 -4.83 50.68
CA SER A 42 25.31 -5.36 50.69
C SER A 42 24.15 -4.51 51.24
N VAL A 43 23.07 -4.39 50.43
CA VAL A 43 21.73 -4.95 50.71
C VAL A 43 21.03 -5.26 49.37
N GLU A 44 20.46 -6.47 49.22
CA GLU A 44 19.52 -6.79 48.12
C GLU A 44 18.14 -6.18 48.39
N SER A 45 17.49 -5.63 47.36
CA SER A 45 16.04 -5.44 47.35
C SER A 45 15.49 -5.78 45.98
N SER A 46 14.92 -6.97 45.87
CA SER A 46 14.16 -7.42 44.71
C SER A 46 12.87 -6.61 44.55
N THR A 47 12.70 -5.96 43.40
CA THR A 47 11.39 -5.55 42.88
C THR A 47 11.29 -6.01 41.44
N GLU A 48 10.17 -6.66 41.12
CA GLU A 48 9.98 -7.43 39.89
C GLU A 48 10.14 -6.57 38.64
N ALA A 49 10.98 -7.03 37.71
CA ALA A 49 11.00 -6.51 36.37
C ALA A 49 9.70 -6.95 35.66
N SER A 50 8.84 -5.99 35.31
CA SER A 50 7.92 -6.20 34.20
C SER A 50 8.78 -6.49 32.96
N ALA A 51 8.56 -7.63 32.31
CA ALA A 51 9.27 -8.02 31.10
C ALA A 51 8.80 -7.15 29.93
N GLY A 52 9.29 -5.91 29.87
CA GLY A 52 9.42 -5.20 28.61
C GLY A 52 10.51 -5.91 27.82
N THR A 53 10.12 -6.58 26.74
CA THR A 53 11.08 -7.09 25.76
C THR A 53 11.74 -5.89 25.10
N GLU A 54 12.95 -5.53 25.54
CA GLU A 54 13.80 -4.61 24.79
C GLU A 54 14.25 -5.34 23.51
N THR A 55 13.44 -5.27 22.46
CA THR A 55 13.78 -5.75 21.12
C THR A 55 14.77 -4.78 20.47
N THR A 56 15.97 -4.64 21.05
CA THR A 56 17.09 -3.91 20.43
C THR A 56 17.69 -4.75 19.29
N GLY A 57 16.87 -5.05 18.28
CA GLY A 57 17.24 -5.76 17.07
C GLY A 57 17.55 -4.79 15.93
N SER A 58 18.61 -5.05 15.17
CA SER A 58 18.93 -4.27 13.97
C SER A 58 18.18 -4.78 12.73
N GLY A 59 16.89 -5.09 12.88
CA GLY A 59 16.05 -5.71 11.85
C GLY A 59 15.89 -4.82 10.63
N LYS A 60 15.87 -5.43 9.44
CA LYS A 60 15.68 -4.78 8.15
C LYS A 60 14.41 -5.31 7.49
N HIS A 61 13.38 -4.49 7.46
CA HIS A 61 12.06 -4.87 6.97
C HIS A 61 11.71 -4.06 5.72
N ALA A 62 11.47 -4.76 4.61
CA ALA A 62 11.17 -4.12 3.34
C ALA A 62 9.70 -4.20 2.99
N ILE A 63 9.16 -3.13 2.38
CA ILE A 63 7.87 -3.14 1.70
C ILE A 63 8.06 -2.82 0.21
N VAL A 64 7.39 -3.59 -0.65
CA VAL A 64 7.41 -3.48 -2.12
C VAL A 64 6.00 -3.18 -2.61
N PHE A 65 5.70 -1.91 -2.85
CA PHE A 65 4.39 -1.46 -3.35
C PHE A 65 4.24 -1.71 -4.88
N LYS A 66 3.03 -1.52 -5.43
CA LYS A 66 2.69 -1.70 -6.85
C LYS A 66 3.54 -0.84 -7.78
N ASN A 67 3.58 0.48 -7.56
CA ASN A 67 4.33 1.45 -8.36
C ASN A 67 4.61 2.78 -7.62
N THR A 68 5.59 3.56 -8.07
CA THR A 68 5.82 4.93 -7.59
C THR A 68 4.74 5.91 -8.06
N GLY A 69 4.55 7.01 -7.33
CA GLY A 69 3.61 8.09 -7.70
C GLY A 69 2.12 7.78 -7.46
N ASN A 70 1.81 6.81 -6.60
CA ASN A 70 0.46 6.50 -6.14
C ASN A 70 0.31 6.95 -4.67
N PRO A 71 -0.49 7.99 -4.36
CA PRO A 71 -0.62 8.53 -3.00
C PRO A 71 -1.11 7.50 -1.96
N TYR A 72 -1.92 6.51 -2.37
CA TYR A 72 -2.35 5.44 -1.48
C TYR A 72 -1.17 4.56 -1.03
N GLY A 73 -0.30 4.19 -1.98
CA GLY A 73 0.91 3.42 -1.69
C GLY A 73 1.94 4.21 -0.89
N GLU A 74 2.02 5.53 -1.10
CA GLU A 74 2.84 6.42 -0.27
C GLU A 74 2.35 6.40 1.19
N LYS A 75 1.04 6.43 1.43
CA LYS A 75 0.44 6.33 2.77
C LYS A 75 0.60 4.95 3.41
N GLU A 76 0.47 3.88 2.63
CA GLU A 76 0.70 2.51 3.11
C GLU A 76 2.18 2.30 3.50
N MET A 77 3.12 2.74 2.65
CA MET A 77 4.54 2.67 2.96
C MET A 77 4.94 3.57 4.14
N GLU A 78 4.30 4.72 4.32
CA GLU A 78 4.45 5.59 5.52
C GLU A 78 3.99 4.87 6.80
N GLY A 79 2.83 4.20 6.77
CA GLY A 79 2.34 3.39 7.88
C GLY A 79 3.30 2.27 8.27
N PHE A 80 3.78 1.52 7.27
CA PHE A 80 4.78 0.46 7.45
C PHE A 80 6.09 1.00 8.04
N GLU A 81 6.56 2.14 7.53
CA GLU A 81 7.77 2.79 8.03
C GLU A 81 7.64 3.18 9.52
N ASN A 82 6.48 3.72 9.92
CA ASN A 82 6.23 4.12 11.30
C ASN A 82 6.29 2.93 12.26
N ALA A 83 5.61 1.82 11.95
CA ALA A 83 5.63 0.61 12.78
C ALA A 83 7.05 0.07 12.98
N VAL A 84 7.83 -0.06 11.91
CA VAL A 84 9.22 -0.57 11.97
C VAL A 84 10.14 0.39 12.73
N LYS A 85 9.99 1.71 12.54
CA LYS A 85 10.78 2.72 13.28
C LYS A 85 10.43 2.82 14.76
N GLU A 86 9.18 2.53 15.15
CA GLU A 86 8.78 2.48 16.57
C GLU A 86 9.51 1.38 17.34
N ALA A 87 9.82 0.26 16.69
CA ALA A 87 10.70 -0.80 17.23
C ALA A 87 12.20 -0.47 17.14
N GLY A 88 12.59 0.68 16.59
CA GLY A 88 14.00 1.07 16.38
C GLY A 88 14.70 0.34 15.23
N GLN A 89 13.93 -0.27 14.32
CA GLN A 89 14.42 -1.08 13.20
C GLN A 89 14.50 -0.27 11.88
N GLU A 90 15.10 -0.86 10.85
CA GLU A 90 15.31 -0.25 9.54
C GLU A 90 14.19 -0.63 8.56
N ALA A 91 13.40 0.35 8.14
CA ALA A 91 12.42 0.19 7.07
C ALA A 91 13.02 0.48 5.69
N ILE A 92 12.70 -0.36 4.70
CA ILE A 92 13.14 -0.20 3.30
C ILE A 92 11.90 -0.10 2.41
N LEU A 93 11.60 1.11 1.93
CA LEU A 93 10.43 1.39 1.09
C LEU A 93 10.82 1.32 -0.39
N ARG A 94 10.18 0.46 -1.18
CA ARG A 94 10.45 0.31 -2.62
C ARG A 94 9.16 0.19 -3.42
N ALA A 95 9.21 0.69 -4.66
CA ALA A 95 8.22 0.39 -5.70
C ALA A 95 8.90 0.53 -7.08
N PRO A 96 8.44 -0.19 -8.12
CA PRO A 96 8.91 0.03 -9.48
C PRO A 96 8.27 1.29 -10.09
N ASP A 97 8.84 1.81 -11.17
CA ASP A 97 8.26 2.99 -11.86
C ASP A 97 6.91 2.69 -12.55
N GLN A 98 6.60 1.42 -12.81
CA GLN A 98 5.38 0.97 -13.49
C GLN A 98 4.83 -0.29 -12.80
N PRO A 99 3.49 -0.45 -12.67
CA PRO A 99 2.85 -1.54 -11.94
C PRO A 99 2.96 -2.86 -12.73
N THR A 100 4.13 -3.48 -12.60
CA THR A 100 4.52 -4.69 -13.33
C THR A 100 5.13 -5.71 -12.39
N ALA A 101 4.86 -7.00 -12.63
CA ALA A 101 5.51 -8.08 -11.91
C ALA A 101 7.04 -8.08 -12.13
N GLU A 102 7.52 -7.77 -13.36
CA GLU A 102 8.95 -7.71 -13.67
C GLU A 102 9.70 -6.70 -12.79
N GLY A 103 9.16 -5.49 -12.62
CA GLY A 103 9.74 -4.48 -11.74
C GLY A 103 9.79 -4.91 -10.28
N GLN A 104 8.74 -5.59 -9.79
CA GLN A 104 8.72 -6.15 -8.43
C GLN A 104 9.72 -7.30 -8.25
N ILE A 105 9.84 -8.21 -9.22
CA ILE A 105 10.83 -9.31 -9.20
C ILE A 105 12.26 -8.76 -9.09
N GLN A 106 12.59 -7.72 -9.84
CA GLN A 106 13.92 -7.08 -9.76
C GLN A 106 14.19 -6.51 -8.36
N ILE A 107 13.21 -5.82 -7.76
CA ILE A 107 13.30 -5.28 -6.40
C ILE A 107 13.43 -6.40 -5.35
N ILE A 108 12.63 -7.47 -5.45
CA ILE A 108 12.68 -8.62 -4.54
C ILE A 108 14.07 -9.28 -4.59
N GLU A 109 14.64 -9.46 -5.78
CA GLU A 109 15.99 -10.01 -5.95
C GLU A 109 17.09 -9.12 -5.35
N GLU A 110 16.96 -7.79 -5.44
CA GLU A 110 17.85 -6.85 -4.74
C GLU A 110 17.73 -6.92 -3.21
N LEU A 111 16.51 -7.13 -2.68
CA LEU A 111 16.26 -7.24 -1.24
C LEU A 111 16.80 -8.56 -0.68
N ILE A 112 16.65 -9.67 -1.41
CA ILE A 112 17.30 -10.96 -1.10
C ILE A 112 18.83 -10.78 -1.06
N ALA A 113 19.42 -10.08 -2.04
CA ALA A 113 20.86 -9.83 -2.08
C ALA A 113 21.36 -8.91 -0.95
N GLN A 114 20.49 -8.05 -0.40
CA GLN A 114 20.78 -7.21 0.76
C GLN A 114 20.66 -7.96 2.09
N GLY A 115 20.02 -9.12 2.12
CA GLY A 115 19.80 -9.91 3.34
C GLY A 115 18.86 -9.21 4.32
N VAL A 116 17.72 -8.71 3.83
CA VAL A 116 16.64 -8.19 4.69
C VAL A 116 15.98 -9.34 5.47
N ASP A 117 15.43 -9.03 6.65
CA ASP A 117 14.77 -10.02 7.52
C ASP A 117 13.34 -10.32 7.05
N SER A 118 12.67 -9.33 6.43
CA SER A 118 11.36 -9.54 5.78
C SER A 118 11.17 -8.78 4.48
N ILE A 119 10.31 -9.32 3.61
CA ILE A 119 9.75 -8.67 2.42
C ILE A 119 8.23 -8.73 2.51
N THR A 120 7.62 -7.57 2.65
CA THR A 120 6.18 -7.33 2.54
C THR A 120 5.89 -6.87 1.12
N VAL A 121 4.96 -7.49 0.40
CA VAL A 121 4.68 -7.18 -1.01
C VAL A 121 3.21 -6.88 -1.28
N VAL A 122 2.97 -5.84 -2.09
CA VAL A 122 1.67 -5.53 -2.69
C VAL A 122 1.66 -6.00 -4.13
N ALA A 123 1.14 -7.19 -4.39
CA ALA A 123 1.35 -7.88 -5.66
C ALA A 123 0.68 -7.20 -6.86
N ASN A 124 1.44 -7.00 -7.94
CA ASN A 124 0.90 -6.65 -9.26
C ASN A 124 0.34 -7.86 -10.03
N ASP A 125 0.65 -9.09 -9.60
CA ASP A 125 0.25 -10.37 -10.21
C ASP A 125 0.26 -11.48 -9.14
N PRO A 126 -0.74 -12.37 -9.08
CA PRO A 126 -0.86 -13.37 -8.03
C PRO A 126 0.23 -14.46 -8.05
N ASP A 127 0.78 -14.78 -9.22
CA ASP A 127 1.63 -15.96 -9.43
C ASP A 127 3.04 -15.63 -9.94
N ALA A 128 3.20 -14.57 -10.72
CA ALA A 128 4.49 -14.24 -11.37
C ALA A 128 5.63 -13.97 -10.38
N LEU A 129 5.31 -13.53 -9.16
CA LEU A 129 6.30 -13.27 -8.09
C LEU A 129 6.77 -14.55 -7.39
N GLN A 130 6.05 -15.67 -7.52
CA GLN A 130 6.29 -16.92 -6.79
C GLN A 130 7.75 -17.41 -6.82
N PRO A 131 8.48 -17.41 -7.96
CA PRO A 131 9.86 -17.90 -7.99
C PRO A 131 10.81 -17.05 -7.12
N ALA A 132 10.63 -15.73 -7.11
CA ALA A 132 11.46 -14.80 -6.35
C ALA A 132 11.10 -14.84 -4.85
N LEU A 133 9.81 -14.89 -4.52
CA LEU A 133 9.36 -15.01 -3.12
C LEU A 133 9.70 -16.37 -2.51
N THR A 134 9.60 -17.46 -3.28
CA THR A 134 10.09 -18.79 -2.85
C THR A 134 11.58 -18.76 -2.54
N LYS A 135 12.39 -18.03 -3.33
CA LYS A 135 13.83 -17.85 -3.08
C LYS A 135 14.09 -17.04 -1.81
N ALA A 136 13.29 -16.01 -1.54
CA ALA A 136 13.36 -15.24 -0.28
C ALA A 136 13.09 -16.14 0.93
N MET A 137 11.98 -16.88 0.94
CA MET A 137 11.64 -17.82 2.01
C MET A 137 12.72 -18.91 2.21
N GLN A 138 13.31 -19.42 1.12
CA GLN A 138 14.43 -20.38 1.19
C GLN A 138 15.72 -19.77 1.76
N ALA A 139 15.90 -18.46 1.68
CA ALA A 139 17.00 -17.74 2.32
C ALA A 139 16.71 -17.41 3.81
N GLY A 140 15.53 -17.76 4.32
CA GLY A 140 15.09 -17.45 5.69
C GLY A 140 14.41 -16.09 5.86
N ILE A 141 14.18 -15.37 4.75
CA ILE A 141 13.52 -14.06 4.75
C ILE A 141 12.01 -14.26 4.88
N LYS A 142 11.39 -13.55 5.82
CA LYS A 142 9.95 -13.62 6.05
C LYS A 142 9.18 -12.96 4.92
N VAL A 143 8.22 -13.67 4.31
CA VAL A 143 7.43 -13.11 3.20
C VAL A 143 5.98 -12.88 3.61
N ILE A 144 5.55 -11.63 3.51
CA ILE A 144 4.20 -11.16 3.83
C ILE A 144 3.60 -10.57 2.56
N ALA A 145 2.31 -10.79 2.32
CA ALA A 145 1.55 -9.97 1.36
C ALA A 145 0.72 -8.93 2.10
N VAL A 146 0.51 -7.75 1.53
CA VAL A 146 -0.42 -6.72 2.04
C VAL A 146 -1.13 -6.06 0.86
N ASP A 147 -2.35 -5.57 1.06
CA ASP A 147 -3.25 -4.92 0.05
C ASP A 147 -3.66 -5.81 -1.13
N SER A 148 -2.70 -6.40 -1.84
CA SER A 148 -2.88 -7.28 -3.00
C SER A 148 -2.05 -8.55 -2.80
N GLY A 149 -2.74 -9.67 -2.64
CA GLY A 149 -2.12 -10.98 -2.36
C GLY A 149 -1.31 -11.55 -3.52
N VAL A 150 -0.28 -12.32 -3.19
CA VAL A 150 0.23 -13.43 -4.03
C VAL A 150 -0.46 -14.73 -3.64
N ASN A 151 -0.33 -15.81 -4.42
CA ASN A 151 -0.84 -17.12 -4.04
C ASN A 151 -0.33 -17.59 -2.67
N ALA A 152 -1.12 -18.44 -2.00
CA ALA A 152 -0.84 -18.91 -0.63
C ALA A 152 0.50 -19.64 -0.47
N GLN A 153 1.09 -20.18 -1.54
CA GLN A 153 2.39 -20.87 -1.49
C GLN A 153 3.58 -19.91 -1.64
N SER A 154 3.33 -18.61 -1.84
CA SER A 154 4.33 -17.58 -2.07
C SER A 154 4.47 -16.58 -0.90
N ARG A 155 3.78 -16.83 0.22
CA ARG A 155 3.78 -15.99 1.43
C ARG A 155 3.63 -16.86 2.68
N GLU A 156 3.98 -16.31 3.84
CA GLU A 156 3.65 -16.87 5.15
C GLU A 156 2.31 -16.33 5.69
N LEU A 157 1.93 -15.11 5.30
CA LEU A 157 0.70 -14.45 5.78
C LEU A 157 0.25 -13.34 4.81
N PHE A 158 -1.06 -13.07 4.73
CA PHE A 158 -1.63 -11.90 4.05
C PHE A 158 -2.20 -10.91 5.08
N VAL A 159 -1.91 -9.62 4.92
CA VAL A 159 -2.54 -8.53 5.68
C VAL A 159 -3.55 -7.85 4.76
N ASN A 160 -4.81 -8.20 4.95
CA ASN A 160 -5.93 -7.76 4.13
C ASN A 160 -6.57 -6.52 4.75
N GLN A 161 -6.90 -5.54 3.92
CA GLN A 161 -7.67 -4.35 4.33
C GLN A 161 -9.05 -4.69 4.91
N ALA A 162 -9.78 -5.57 4.22
CA ALA A 162 -11.15 -5.95 4.50
C ALA A 162 -11.52 -7.16 3.63
N GLY A 163 -12.36 -8.05 4.17
CA GLY A 163 -12.75 -9.27 3.45
C GLY A 163 -13.35 -8.97 2.06
N SER A 164 -12.86 -9.67 1.03
CA SER A 164 -13.20 -9.39 -0.38
C SER A 164 -14.70 -9.46 -0.69
N GLU A 165 -15.45 -10.35 -0.01
CA GLU A 165 -16.91 -10.41 -0.13
C GLU A 165 -17.60 -9.16 0.43
N LEU A 166 -17.07 -8.54 1.50
CA LEU A 166 -17.60 -7.28 2.05
C LEU A 166 -17.34 -6.10 1.11
N ILE A 167 -16.16 -6.05 0.48
CA ILE A 167 -15.84 -5.02 -0.52
C ILE A 167 -16.73 -5.20 -1.76
N GLY A 168 -16.85 -6.42 -2.29
CA GLY A 168 -17.73 -6.74 -3.42
C GLY A 168 -19.19 -6.36 -3.15
N GLN A 169 -19.69 -6.67 -1.94
CA GLN A 169 -21.04 -6.29 -1.49
C GLN A 169 -21.21 -4.77 -1.43
N ALA A 170 -20.31 -4.06 -0.76
CA ALA A 170 -20.37 -2.60 -0.61
C ALA A 170 -20.34 -1.88 -1.97
N LEU A 171 -19.51 -2.36 -2.90
CA LEU A 171 -19.43 -1.84 -4.26
C LEU A 171 -20.69 -2.16 -5.10
N MET A 172 -21.29 -3.35 -4.95
CA MET A 172 -22.53 -3.69 -5.65
C MET A 172 -23.74 -2.92 -5.12
N ASP A 173 -23.84 -2.75 -3.79
CA ASP A 173 -24.84 -1.90 -3.15
C ASP A 173 -24.70 -0.45 -3.63
N ALA A 174 -23.49 0.08 -3.72
CA ALA A 174 -23.26 1.42 -4.26
C ALA A 174 -23.58 1.53 -5.75
N ALA A 175 -23.22 0.54 -6.57
CA ALA A 175 -23.63 0.52 -7.98
C ALA A 175 -25.15 0.58 -8.13
N TYR A 176 -25.87 -0.21 -7.33
CA TYR A 176 -27.33 -0.25 -7.30
C TYR A 176 -27.95 1.09 -6.90
N ASP A 177 -27.52 1.67 -5.78
CA ASP A 177 -28.03 2.94 -5.27
C ASP A 177 -27.76 4.09 -6.26
N MET A 178 -26.53 4.17 -6.80
CA MET A 178 -26.11 5.17 -7.79
C MET A 178 -26.88 5.08 -9.11
N CYS A 179 -27.31 3.88 -9.53
CA CYS A 179 -28.15 3.68 -10.71
C CYS A 179 -29.65 3.96 -10.45
N GLY A 180 -30.05 4.15 -9.18
CA GLY A 180 -31.45 4.24 -8.77
C GLY A 180 -32.18 2.89 -8.84
N GLY A 181 -31.45 1.79 -8.65
CA GLY A 181 -31.95 0.41 -8.59
C GLY A 181 -32.05 -0.34 -9.93
N SER A 182 -31.69 0.28 -11.06
CA SER A 182 -31.57 -0.42 -12.35
C SER A 182 -30.75 0.35 -13.40
N GLY A 183 -30.11 -0.37 -14.32
CA GLY A 183 -29.45 0.18 -15.50
C GLY A 183 -27.98 -0.22 -15.67
N GLU A 184 -27.37 0.33 -16.72
CA GLU A 184 -25.99 0.07 -17.10
C GLU A 184 -24.99 0.69 -16.11
N PHE A 185 -24.03 -0.12 -15.65
CA PHE A 185 -22.84 0.34 -14.95
C PHE A 185 -21.57 -0.29 -15.54
N ALA A 186 -20.45 0.38 -15.35
CA ALA A 186 -19.14 -0.08 -15.83
C ALA A 186 -18.14 -0.07 -14.68
N ILE A 187 -17.15 -0.95 -14.76
CA ILE A 187 -16.03 -1.00 -13.81
C ILE A 187 -14.78 -0.41 -14.46
N LEU A 188 -14.14 0.54 -13.78
CA LEU A 188 -12.81 1.07 -14.12
C LEU A 188 -11.79 0.52 -13.12
N SER A 189 -11.15 -0.59 -13.49
CA SER A 189 -10.16 -1.30 -12.67
C SER A 189 -8.75 -0.71 -12.81
N ALA A 190 -7.83 -1.26 -12.02
CA ALA A 190 -6.38 -1.05 -12.10
C ALA A 190 -5.79 -1.81 -13.31
N THR A 191 -4.69 -2.56 -13.12
CA THR A 191 -4.18 -3.51 -14.12
C THR A 191 -5.09 -4.73 -14.21
N SER A 192 -5.02 -5.50 -15.31
CA SER A 192 -5.81 -6.73 -15.45
C SER A 192 -5.30 -7.92 -14.62
N GLN A 193 -4.13 -7.81 -13.98
CA GLN A 193 -3.52 -8.88 -13.16
C GLN A 193 -3.53 -8.56 -11.67
N ALA A 194 -3.96 -7.37 -11.26
CA ALA A 194 -3.98 -6.97 -9.86
C ALA A 194 -4.93 -7.86 -9.04
N THR A 195 -4.36 -8.64 -8.12
CA THR A 195 -5.06 -9.68 -7.37
C THR A 195 -6.26 -9.15 -6.61
N ASN A 196 -6.10 -8.04 -5.90
CA ASN A 196 -7.16 -7.47 -5.08
C ASN A 196 -8.32 -6.89 -5.90
N GLN A 197 -8.05 -6.07 -6.92
CA GLN A 197 -9.10 -5.61 -7.83
C GLN A 197 -9.88 -6.77 -8.47
N ASN A 198 -9.18 -7.81 -8.94
CA ASN A 198 -9.83 -8.97 -9.56
C ASN A 198 -10.72 -9.72 -8.56
N ALA A 199 -10.26 -9.94 -7.32
CA ALA A 199 -11.04 -10.60 -6.27
C ALA A 199 -12.30 -9.79 -5.87
N TRP A 200 -12.22 -8.46 -5.82
CA TRP A 200 -13.37 -7.60 -5.51
C TRP A 200 -14.38 -7.56 -6.66
N ILE A 201 -13.91 -7.57 -7.90
CA ILE A 201 -14.76 -7.62 -9.10
C ILE A 201 -15.47 -8.98 -9.21
N GLU A 202 -14.79 -10.09 -8.94
CA GLU A 202 -15.39 -11.42 -8.89
C GLU A 202 -16.45 -11.51 -7.78
N ALA A 203 -16.16 -10.99 -6.59
CA ALA A 203 -17.14 -10.93 -5.49
C ALA A 203 -18.37 -10.09 -5.87
N LEU A 204 -18.18 -8.90 -6.45
CA LEU A 204 -19.27 -8.05 -6.95
C LEU A 204 -20.12 -8.78 -7.99
N GLN A 205 -19.50 -9.43 -8.99
CA GLN A 205 -20.21 -10.18 -10.03
C GLN A 205 -21.01 -11.35 -9.46
N LYS A 206 -20.42 -12.15 -8.57
CA LYS A 206 -21.08 -13.25 -7.86
C LYS A 206 -22.29 -12.79 -7.03
N ILE A 207 -22.20 -11.61 -6.42
CA ILE A 207 -23.28 -10.98 -5.65
C ILE A 207 -24.39 -10.48 -6.59
N MET A 208 -24.03 -9.83 -7.69
CA MET A 208 -24.96 -9.37 -8.73
C MET A 208 -25.75 -10.54 -9.37
N GLU A 209 -25.09 -11.66 -9.65
CA GLU A 209 -25.71 -12.87 -10.20
C GLU A 209 -26.52 -13.66 -9.16
N GLY A 210 -26.16 -13.56 -7.87
CA GLY A 210 -26.71 -14.37 -6.78
C GLY A 210 -27.93 -13.78 -6.06
N ASP A 211 -28.18 -12.48 -6.17
CA ASP A 211 -29.28 -11.79 -5.47
C ASP A 211 -30.26 -11.12 -6.45
N GLU A 212 -31.53 -11.51 -6.36
CA GLU A 212 -32.66 -10.94 -7.11
C GLU A 212 -32.82 -9.42 -6.94
N LYS A 213 -32.20 -8.80 -5.92
CA LYS A 213 -32.09 -7.34 -5.78
C LYS A 213 -31.46 -6.70 -7.02
N TYR A 214 -30.44 -7.33 -7.61
CA TYR A 214 -29.60 -6.71 -8.65
C TYR A 214 -29.94 -7.14 -10.08
N LYS A 215 -30.98 -7.95 -10.31
CA LYS A 215 -31.31 -8.51 -11.63
C LYS A 215 -31.57 -7.49 -12.75
N ASP A 216 -31.91 -6.24 -12.39
CA ASP A 216 -32.15 -5.13 -13.32
C ASP A 216 -30.89 -4.23 -13.48
N MET A 217 -29.74 -4.67 -12.97
CA MET A 217 -28.41 -4.05 -13.16
C MET A 217 -27.66 -4.74 -14.31
N GLU A 218 -26.93 -3.98 -15.11
CA GLU A 218 -26.15 -4.53 -16.23
C GLU A 218 -24.69 -4.04 -16.17
N LEU A 219 -23.75 -4.97 -15.93
CA LEU A 219 -22.32 -4.68 -16.05
C LEU A 219 -21.90 -4.68 -17.53
N VAL A 220 -21.87 -3.51 -18.16
CA VAL A 220 -21.62 -3.40 -19.61
C VAL A 220 -20.14 -3.56 -19.99
N LYS A 221 -19.23 -3.26 -19.05
CA LYS A 221 -17.78 -3.29 -19.30
C LYS A 221 -16.95 -3.33 -18.02
N VAL A 222 -15.87 -4.12 -18.04
CA VAL A 222 -14.67 -3.88 -17.22
C VAL A 222 -13.59 -3.27 -18.12
N ALA A 223 -13.10 -2.09 -17.73
CA ALA A 223 -11.99 -1.34 -18.33
C ALA A 223 -10.81 -1.29 -17.33
N TYR A 224 -9.61 -0.97 -17.82
CA TYR A 224 -8.37 -1.10 -17.06
C TYR A 224 -7.50 0.14 -17.19
N GLY A 225 -7.47 0.98 -16.15
CA GLY A 225 -6.66 2.18 -16.06
C GLY A 225 -5.20 1.93 -15.67
N ASP A 226 -4.83 0.68 -15.37
CA ASP A 226 -3.48 0.24 -14.96
C ASP A 226 -2.90 0.99 -13.74
N ASP A 227 -3.73 1.59 -12.87
CA ASP A 227 -3.30 2.55 -11.84
C ASP A 227 -2.46 3.73 -12.39
N LEU A 228 -2.67 4.09 -13.67
CA LEU A 228 -2.05 5.22 -14.34
C LEU A 228 -3.08 6.29 -14.69
N ARG A 229 -2.96 7.48 -14.08
CA ARG A 229 -3.94 8.59 -14.19
C ARG A 229 -4.37 8.90 -15.64
N ASP A 230 -3.42 9.05 -16.56
CA ASP A 230 -3.71 9.40 -17.96
C ASP A 230 -4.46 8.28 -18.71
N LYS A 231 -4.17 7.01 -18.37
CA LYS A 231 -4.89 5.87 -18.92
C LYS A 231 -6.30 5.76 -18.32
N SER A 232 -6.44 5.90 -17.00
CA SER A 232 -7.75 5.95 -16.33
C SER A 232 -8.66 7.06 -16.88
N VAL A 233 -8.11 8.24 -17.18
CA VAL A 233 -8.83 9.31 -17.90
C VAL A 233 -9.31 8.83 -19.27
N SER A 234 -8.40 8.27 -20.08
CA SER A 234 -8.69 7.79 -21.44
C SER A 234 -9.74 6.68 -21.47
N GLU A 235 -9.67 5.72 -20.55
CA GLU A 235 -10.65 4.64 -20.40
C GLU A 235 -12.00 5.17 -19.92
N THR A 236 -12.04 6.16 -19.01
CA THR A 236 -13.29 6.82 -18.61
C THR A 236 -13.97 7.49 -19.81
N GLU A 237 -13.21 8.21 -20.65
CA GLU A 237 -13.75 8.82 -21.87
C GLU A 237 -14.26 7.77 -22.87
N ALA A 238 -13.55 6.64 -23.00
CA ALA A 238 -13.95 5.53 -23.87
C ALA A 238 -15.22 4.82 -23.37
N LEU A 239 -15.39 4.65 -22.06
CA LEU A 239 -16.63 4.16 -21.44
C LEU A 239 -17.81 5.07 -21.78
N LEU A 240 -17.68 6.37 -21.49
CA LEU A 240 -18.72 7.38 -21.76
C LEU A 240 -19.06 7.51 -23.26
N GLN A 241 -18.11 7.25 -24.15
CA GLN A 241 -18.35 7.24 -25.60
C GLN A 241 -19.06 5.97 -26.09
N SER A 242 -18.72 4.82 -25.50
CA SER A 242 -19.21 3.50 -25.95
C SER A 242 -20.58 3.15 -25.38
N TYR A 243 -20.88 3.66 -24.18
CA TYR A 243 -22.09 3.37 -23.41
C TYR A 243 -22.79 4.70 -23.06
N PRO A 244 -23.61 5.26 -23.98
CA PRO A 244 -24.24 6.57 -23.79
C PRO A 244 -25.36 6.56 -22.74
N ASP A 245 -25.89 5.39 -22.39
CA ASP A 245 -26.93 5.18 -21.39
C ASP A 245 -26.35 4.73 -20.01
N LEU A 246 -25.01 4.72 -19.90
CA LEU A 246 -24.26 4.39 -18.68
C LEU A 246 -24.64 5.30 -17.52
N LYS A 247 -25.11 4.70 -16.41
CA LYS A 247 -25.54 5.44 -15.22
C LYS A 247 -24.47 5.57 -14.14
N CYS A 248 -23.60 4.57 -13.99
CA CYS A 248 -22.61 4.54 -12.92
C CYS A 248 -21.26 4.00 -13.40
N ILE A 249 -20.17 4.60 -12.92
CA ILE A 249 -18.83 4.03 -12.97
C ILE A 249 -18.46 3.58 -11.55
N VAL A 250 -18.09 2.31 -11.41
CA VAL A 250 -17.53 1.73 -10.17
C VAL A 250 -16.03 1.60 -10.37
N ALA A 251 -15.24 2.37 -9.63
CA ALA A 251 -13.78 2.37 -9.77
C ALA A 251 -13.11 1.81 -8.51
N PRO A 252 -12.82 0.49 -8.43
CA PRO A 252 -12.18 -0.15 -7.29
C PRO A 252 -10.66 0.13 -7.19
N THR A 253 -10.25 1.36 -7.47
CA THR A 253 -8.86 1.86 -7.46
C THR A 253 -8.89 3.36 -7.18
N THR A 254 -8.01 3.83 -6.29
CA THR A 254 -7.87 5.24 -5.91
C THR A 254 -7.51 6.12 -7.11
N VAL A 255 -6.58 5.66 -7.95
CA VAL A 255 -6.17 6.36 -9.17
C VAL A 255 -7.30 6.35 -10.22
N GLY A 256 -8.04 5.25 -10.35
CA GLY A 256 -9.17 5.14 -11.26
C GLY A 256 -10.33 6.06 -10.88
N ILE A 257 -10.73 6.06 -9.61
CA ILE A 257 -11.86 6.87 -9.14
C ILE A 257 -11.54 8.37 -9.19
N ALA A 258 -10.33 8.80 -8.81
CA ALA A 258 -9.93 10.20 -8.89
C ALA A 258 -9.85 10.71 -10.35
N ALA A 259 -9.40 9.86 -11.28
CA ALA A 259 -9.40 10.16 -12.70
C ALA A 259 -10.82 10.24 -13.29
N ALA A 260 -11.69 9.28 -12.96
CA ALA A 260 -13.08 9.29 -13.40
C ALA A 260 -13.86 10.49 -12.85
N GLY A 261 -13.67 10.83 -11.57
CA GLY A 261 -14.26 12.00 -10.92
C GLY A 261 -13.91 13.30 -11.64
N LYS A 262 -12.63 13.45 -12.04
CA LYS A 262 -12.20 14.57 -12.87
C LYS A 262 -12.94 14.59 -14.21
N VAL A 263 -12.97 13.49 -14.94
CA VAL A 263 -13.58 13.42 -16.28
C VAL A 263 -15.08 13.74 -16.25
N LEU A 264 -15.80 13.21 -15.26
CA LEU A 264 -17.24 13.46 -15.06
C LEU A 264 -17.52 14.91 -14.67
N THR A 265 -16.67 15.49 -13.81
CA THR A 265 -16.73 16.91 -13.41
C THR A 265 -16.48 17.83 -14.61
N ASP A 266 -15.36 17.65 -15.31
CA ASP A 266 -14.96 18.48 -16.47
C ASP A 266 -16.00 18.45 -17.60
N LYS A 267 -16.70 17.33 -17.79
CA LYS A 267 -17.77 17.17 -18.80
C LYS A 267 -19.17 17.61 -18.34
N GLY A 268 -19.34 18.03 -17.07
CA GLY A 268 -20.64 18.43 -16.53
C GLY A 268 -21.66 17.28 -16.49
N LEU A 269 -21.21 16.11 -16.03
CA LEU A 269 -22.00 14.86 -15.95
C LEU A 269 -22.53 14.54 -14.54
N ALA A 270 -22.27 15.39 -13.55
CA ALA A 270 -22.91 15.32 -12.23
C ALA A 270 -24.45 15.18 -12.37
N GLY A 271 -25.04 14.22 -11.65
CA GLY A 271 -26.46 13.88 -11.74
C GLY A 271 -26.91 13.23 -13.07
N LYS A 272 -25.99 12.82 -13.94
CA LYS A 272 -26.28 12.04 -15.16
C LYS A 272 -25.54 10.70 -15.17
N VAL A 273 -24.25 10.74 -14.86
CA VAL A 273 -23.40 9.55 -14.66
C VAL A 273 -22.76 9.71 -13.28
N ALA A 274 -23.13 8.80 -12.38
CA ALA A 274 -22.63 8.75 -11.02
C ALA A 274 -21.28 8.01 -10.95
N LEU A 275 -20.56 8.23 -9.85
CA LEU A 275 -19.29 7.60 -9.55
C LEU A 275 -19.32 7.01 -8.14
N THR A 276 -18.78 5.81 -7.99
CA THR A 276 -18.44 5.23 -6.69
C THR A 276 -17.24 4.31 -6.84
N GLY A 277 -16.77 3.70 -5.76
CA GLY A 277 -15.59 2.86 -5.80
C GLY A 277 -14.76 2.93 -4.52
N LEU A 278 -13.44 2.80 -4.71
CA LEU A 278 -12.45 2.81 -3.65
C LEU A 278 -11.53 4.02 -3.82
N GLY A 279 -11.66 5.04 -2.96
CA GLY A 279 -11.02 6.34 -3.16
C GLY A 279 -10.43 6.96 -1.90
N LEU A 280 -9.33 7.69 -2.04
CA LEU A 280 -8.76 8.49 -0.94
C LEU A 280 -9.69 9.67 -0.63
N PRO A 281 -10.07 9.90 0.63
CA PRO A 281 -10.76 11.10 1.08
C PRO A 281 -10.11 12.40 0.56
N SER A 282 -8.78 12.50 0.56
CA SER A 282 -8.03 13.66 0.08
C SER A 282 -8.27 13.98 -1.41
N GLU A 283 -8.35 12.95 -2.27
CA GLU A 283 -8.59 13.11 -3.71
C GLU A 283 -10.07 13.16 -4.08
N MET A 284 -10.97 12.64 -3.24
CA MET A 284 -12.39 12.50 -3.53
C MET A 284 -13.29 13.61 -2.99
N ALA A 285 -12.80 14.43 -2.05
CA ALA A 285 -13.62 15.45 -1.38
C ALA A 285 -14.35 16.40 -2.36
N GLU A 286 -13.66 16.89 -3.41
CA GLU A 286 -14.28 17.77 -4.41
C GLU A 286 -15.42 17.08 -5.19
N TYR A 287 -15.29 15.79 -5.48
CA TYR A 287 -16.28 15.03 -6.25
C TYR A 287 -17.49 14.62 -5.41
N ILE A 288 -17.33 14.56 -4.08
CA ILE A 288 -18.43 14.44 -3.13
C ILE A 288 -19.14 15.79 -2.98
N ASP A 289 -18.40 16.88 -2.76
CA ASP A 289 -18.95 18.24 -2.65
C ASP A 289 -19.70 18.68 -3.92
N ASN A 290 -19.27 18.23 -5.11
CA ASN A 290 -19.88 18.60 -6.40
C ASN A 290 -20.98 17.63 -6.88
N GLY A 291 -21.22 16.52 -6.18
CA GLY A 291 -22.28 15.56 -6.47
C GLY A 291 -22.04 14.63 -7.66
N VAL A 292 -20.79 14.45 -8.10
CA VAL A 292 -20.40 13.36 -9.02
C VAL A 292 -20.34 12.02 -8.29
N CYS A 293 -19.93 12.01 -7.02
CA CYS A 293 -19.82 10.82 -6.19
C CYS A 293 -20.59 11.04 -4.89
N GLU A 294 -21.79 10.46 -4.71
CA GLU A 294 -22.55 10.66 -3.46
C GLU A 294 -21.83 10.05 -2.25
N TYR A 295 -21.19 8.89 -2.45
CA TYR A 295 -20.32 8.23 -1.49
C TYR A 295 -19.40 7.21 -2.17
N MET A 296 -18.30 6.91 -1.49
CA MET A 296 -17.33 5.87 -1.83
C MET A 296 -16.90 5.13 -0.56
N PHE A 297 -16.03 4.12 -0.70
CA PHE A 297 -15.45 3.41 0.43
C PHE A 297 -13.92 3.45 0.39
N LEU A 298 -13.29 3.19 1.54
CA LEU A 298 -11.90 2.76 1.64
C LEU A 298 -11.70 2.14 3.03
N TRP A 299 -10.51 2.30 3.58
CA TRP A 299 -10.01 1.97 4.90
C TRP A 299 -8.85 2.95 5.12
N ASN A 300 -8.18 2.93 6.28
CA ASN A 300 -7.00 3.76 6.49
C ASN A 300 -5.74 3.06 5.93
N PRO A 301 -5.10 3.57 4.86
CA PRO A 301 -3.87 2.97 4.32
C PRO A 301 -2.69 3.05 5.31
N LEU A 302 -2.65 4.07 6.18
CA LEU A 302 -1.61 4.17 7.22
C LEU A 302 -1.73 3.00 8.21
N ASP A 303 -2.95 2.68 8.65
CA ASP A 303 -3.19 1.57 9.58
C ASP A 303 -2.91 0.21 8.92
N LEU A 304 -3.21 0.06 7.62
CA LEU A 304 -2.89 -1.15 6.84
C LEU A 304 -1.38 -1.40 6.78
N GLY A 305 -0.61 -0.37 6.42
CA GLY A 305 0.85 -0.43 6.40
C GLY A 305 1.44 -0.68 7.79
N TYR A 306 0.92 0.00 8.81
CA TYR A 306 1.36 -0.13 10.19
C TYR A 306 1.12 -1.55 10.73
N LEU A 307 -0.06 -2.12 10.47
CA LEU A 307 -0.37 -3.52 10.77
C LEU A 307 0.57 -4.48 10.03
N ALA A 308 0.90 -4.22 8.77
CA ALA A 308 1.85 -5.04 8.01
C ALA A 308 3.28 -4.94 8.54
N GLY A 309 3.71 -3.77 9.04
CA GLY A 309 4.99 -3.60 9.73
C GLY A 309 5.06 -4.43 11.01
N TYR A 310 4.04 -4.34 11.88
CA TYR A 310 3.94 -5.18 13.08
C TYR A 310 3.84 -6.67 12.75
N THR A 311 3.13 -7.06 11.69
CA THR A 311 3.04 -8.45 11.23
C THR A 311 4.41 -8.98 10.80
N ALA A 312 5.19 -8.18 10.06
CA ALA A 312 6.54 -8.55 9.63
C ALA A 312 7.50 -8.74 10.81
N MET A 313 7.46 -7.83 11.79
CA MET A 313 8.24 -7.94 13.03
C MET A 313 7.81 -9.17 13.85
N ALA A 314 6.51 -9.39 14.03
CA ALA A 314 6.00 -10.53 14.79
C ALA A 314 6.39 -11.90 14.17
N LEU A 315 6.47 -12.00 12.84
CA LEU A 315 6.96 -13.19 12.13
C LEU A 315 8.47 -13.38 12.23
N THR A 316 9.26 -12.31 12.23
CA THR A 316 10.74 -12.37 12.30
C THR A 316 11.23 -12.63 13.72
N ASP A 317 10.60 -12.02 14.73
CA ASP A 317 10.86 -12.26 16.15
C ASP A 317 10.33 -13.63 16.64
N GLY A 318 9.49 -14.30 15.83
CA GLY A 318 8.87 -15.58 16.18
C GLY A 318 7.75 -15.48 17.21
N ALA A 319 7.18 -14.28 17.39
CA ALA A 319 5.99 -14.05 18.23
C ALA A 319 4.74 -14.71 17.62
N ILE A 320 4.68 -14.80 16.29
CA ILE A 320 3.69 -15.60 15.53
C ILE A 320 4.39 -16.49 14.51
N THR A 321 3.70 -17.56 14.11
CA THR A 321 4.13 -18.48 13.05
C THR A 321 3.44 -18.24 11.71
N GLY A 322 2.36 -17.44 11.70
CA GLY A 322 1.49 -17.24 10.55
C GLY A 322 0.35 -18.26 10.46
N ALA A 323 0.15 -19.07 11.50
CA ALA A 323 -0.89 -20.08 11.56
C ALA A 323 -2.20 -19.55 12.14
N THR A 324 -3.33 -20.08 11.68
CA THR A 324 -4.67 -19.73 12.17
C THR A 324 -4.77 -19.89 13.69
N GLY A 325 -5.18 -18.82 14.37
CA GLY A 325 -5.25 -18.71 15.82
C GLY A 325 -4.05 -18.04 16.49
N ASP A 326 -2.95 -17.77 15.75
CA ASP A 326 -1.86 -16.92 16.23
C ASP A 326 -2.37 -15.49 16.52
N LYS A 327 -1.77 -14.85 17.53
CA LYS A 327 -2.17 -13.53 18.06
C LYS A 327 -0.97 -12.66 18.38
N PHE A 328 -1.08 -11.36 18.13
CA PHE A 328 -0.06 -10.36 18.48
C PHE A 328 -0.70 -8.98 18.65
N GLU A 329 -0.02 -8.11 19.40
CA GLU A 329 -0.40 -6.70 19.57
C GLU A 329 0.26 -5.85 18.47
N ALA A 330 -0.55 -5.13 17.69
CA ALA A 330 -0.11 -4.25 16.61
C ALA A 330 -0.10 -2.78 17.06
N GLY A 331 0.75 -2.45 18.05
CA GLY A 331 0.96 -1.08 18.52
C GLY A 331 -0.34 -0.39 18.95
N THR A 332 -0.67 0.76 18.36
CA THR A 332 -1.91 1.50 18.64
C THR A 332 -3.19 0.84 18.11
N LEU A 333 -3.09 -0.16 17.24
CA LEU A 333 -4.25 -0.87 16.68
C LEU A 333 -4.73 -2.03 17.59
N GLY A 334 -3.91 -2.47 18.55
CA GLY A 334 -4.25 -3.52 19.52
C GLY A 334 -4.10 -4.95 18.98
N GLU A 335 -4.75 -5.91 19.63
CA GLU A 335 -4.60 -7.35 19.33
C GLU A 335 -5.25 -7.74 17.99
N TYR A 336 -4.47 -8.34 17.09
CA TYR A 336 -4.95 -9.02 15.89
C TYR A 336 -4.82 -10.53 16.01
N THR A 337 -5.67 -11.27 15.30
CA THR A 337 -5.68 -12.73 15.23
C THR A 337 -5.57 -13.18 13.78
N VAL A 338 -4.71 -14.17 13.52
CA VAL A 338 -4.57 -14.81 12.21
C VAL A 338 -5.76 -15.77 11.96
N VAL A 339 -6.35 -15.69 10.78
CA VAL A 339 -7.50 -16.50 10.34
C VAL A 339 -7.20 -17.25 9.03
N ASP A 340 -8.01 -18.25 8.70
CA ASP A 340 -7.94 -18.93 7.40
C ASP A 340 -8.34 -17.96 6.28
N ALA A 341 -7.54 -17.89 5.21
CA ALA A 341 -7.85 -17.10 4.02
C ALA A 341 -8.63 -17.93 2.98
N SER A 342 -9.44 -17.27 2.16
CA SER A 342 -10.27 -17.93 1.14
C SER A 342 -9.49 -18.67 0.05
N ASP A 343 -8.20 -18.34 -0.13
CA ASP A 343 -7.30 -18.99 -1.09
C ASP A 343 -6.54 -20.20 -0.53
N GLY A 344 -6.85 -20.61 0.70
CA GLY A 344 -6.21 -21.73 1.40
C GLY A 344 -4.88 -21.39 2.08
N GLY A 345 -4.49 -20.11 2.09
CA GLY A 345 -3.47 -19.58 3.00
C GLY A 345 -4.08 -19.08 4.31
N THR A 346 -3.36 -18.18 4.96
CA THR A 346 -3.84 -17.43 6.14
C THR A 346 -3.86 -15.93 5.85
N GLU A 347 -4.69 -15.20 6.60
CA GLU A 347 -4.77 -13.75 6.57
C GLU A 347 -5.00 -13.11 7.96
N ILE A 348 -4.74 -11.82 8.05
CA ILE A 348 -5.22 -10.92 9.09
C ILE A 348 -6.08 -9.87 8.37
N ILE A 349 -7.25 -9.54 8.93
CA ILE A 349 -8.14 -8.52 8.35
C ILE A 349 -8.08 -7.27 9.22
N LEU A 350 -7.66 -6.13 8.65
CA LEU A 350 -7.55 -4.84 9.34
C LEU A 350 -8.91 -4.38 9.90
N GLY A 351 -9.97 -4.43 9.09
CA GLY A 351 -11.32 -4.06 9.49
C GLY A 351 -12.38 -4.23 8.39
N PRO A 352 -13.60 -3.70 8.58
CA PRO A 352 -14.59 -3.56 7.51
C PRO A 352 -14.25 -2.36 6.60
N PRO A 353 -14.77 -2.31 5.35
CA PRO A 353 -14.66 -1.10 4.54
C PRO A 353 -15.44 0.06 5.19
N PHE A 354 -14.84 1.24 5.23
CA PHE A 354 -15.41 2.46 5.80
C PHE A 354 -16.05 3.30 4.68
N LYS A 355 -17.29 3.75 4.90
CA LYS A 355 -18.02 4.63 3.97
C LYS A 355 -17.63 6.09 4.18
N PHE A 356 -17.29 6.76 3.09
CA PHE A 356 -17.08 8.21 3.07
C PHE A 356 -18.17 8.89 2.24
N ASP A 357 -18.79 9.91 2.83
CA ASP A 357 -19.85 10.70 2.22
C ASP A 357 -19.80 12.15 2.74
N ALA A 358 -20.71 13.01 2.28
CA ALA A 358 -20.75 14.42 2.65
C ALA A 358 -20.86 14.70 4.16
N ALA A 359 -21.23 13.71 5.00
CA ALA A 359 -21.31 13.88 6.45
C ALA A 359 -19.96 13.72 7.17
N ASN A 360 -18.98 13.01 6.57
CA ASN A 360 -17.69 12.72 7.22
C ASN A 360 -16.45 13.06 6.37
N ILE A 361 -16.58 13.29 5.06
CA ILE A 361 -15.45 13.50 4.14
C ILE A 361 -14.52 14.66 4.57
N ALA A 362 -15.08 15.70 5.18
CA ALA A 362 -14.33 16.86 5.67
C ALA A 362 -13.40 16.54 6.85
N GLU A 363 -13.64 15.45 7.59
CA GLU A 363 -12.79 15.00 8.71
C GLU A 363 -11.60 14.17 8.21
N TRP A 364 -11.78 13.43 7.11
CA TRP A 364 -10.82 12.43 6.63
C TRP A 364 -9.90 12.91 5.50
N LYS A 365 -10.33 13.90 4.70
CA LYS A 365 -9.55 14.41 3.55
C LYS A 365 -8.18 14.99 3.88
N ASP A 366 -7.97 15.38 5.13
CA ASP A 366 -6.69 15.92 5.63
C ASP A 366 -5.82 14.82 6.27
N VAL A 367 -6.26 13.55 6.27
CA VAL A 367 -5.57 12.38 6.85
C VAL A 367 -4.89 11.54 5.77
N TYR A 368 -5.64 11.13 4.73
CA TYR A 368 -5.15 10.35 3.57
C TYR A 368 -5.95 10.60 2.29
#